data_AF-A0A379W9U2-F1
#
_entry.id   AF-A0A379W9U2-F1
#
_cell.length_a   1.000
_cell.length_b   1.000
_cell.length_c   1.000
_cell.angle_alpha   90.00
_cell.angle_beta   90.00
_cell.angle_gamma   90.00
#
_symmetry.space_group_name_H-M   'P 1'
#
loop_
_entity.id
_entity.type
_entity.pdbx_description
1 polymer ?
#
loop_
_entity_poly.entity_id
_entity_poly.type
_entity_poly.pdbx_seq_one_letter_code
_entity_poly.pdbx_strand_id
1 'polypeptide(L)'
;MTKALSPEVQQMMQLSIEYGYKRFITLVADARKRTPEQIDKIAQGHVWTGEDAKANGLVDSLGDFDDAVAKAAELAKLKQWHLDYYQDEPTVLDMVMDSMTGSVRAMLPEAIQAMLPAPLVSAANTVKAEGDKLAAFNDPQNRYAFCLTCANVR
;
A
#
# COMPACT_ATOMS: atom_id res chain seq x y z
N MET A 1 18.10 10.34 17.86
CA MET A 1 18.85 10.46 16.59
C MET A 1 19.72 11.73 16.63
N THR A 2 20.71 11.84 17.53
CA THR A 2 21.48 13.10 17.72
C THR A 2 23.00 12.90 17.87
N LYS A 3 23.49 11.67 17.76
CA LYS A 3 24.94 11.39 17.79
C LYS A 3 25.50 11.31 16.37
N ALA A 4 26.69 11.87 16.17
CA ALA A 4 27.44 11.72 14.92
C ALA A 4 27.82 10.25 14.69
N LEU A 5 27.90 9.85 13.42
CA LEU A 5 28.24 8.48 13.04
C LEU A 5 29.73 8.21 13.29
N SER A 6 30.05 7.18 14.08
CA SER A 6 31.46 6.88 14.38
C SER A 6 32.20 6.36 13.15
N PRO A 7 33.53 6.55 13.06
CA PRO A 7 34.33 6.05 11.93
C PRO A 7 34.20 4.54 11.72
N GLU A 8 34.10 3.76 12.79
CA GLU A 8 33.95 2.29 12.71
C GLU A 8 32.61 1.90 12.09
N VAL A 9 31.53 2.59 12.48
CA VAL A 9 30.21 2.34 11.89
C VAL A 9 30.18 2.80 10.42
N GLN A 10 30.81 3.92 10.08
CA GLN A 10 30.95 4.36 8.68
C GLN A 10 31.64 3.31 7.81
N GLN A 11 32.74 2.72 8.29
CA GLN A 11 33.45 1.66 7.56
C GLN A 11 32.59 0.40 7.40
N MET A 12 31.86 0.00 8.44
CA MET A 12 30.95 -1.15 8.35
C MET A 12 29.81 -0.92 7.36
N MET A 13 29.24 0.29 7.33
CA MET A 13 28.24 0.68 6.35
C MET A 13 28.82 0.66 4.94
N GLN A 14 30.01 1.23 4.74
CA GLN A 14 30.70 1.26 3.45
C GLN A 14 30.95 -0.16 2.90
N LEU A 15 31.50 -1.05 3.73
CA LEU A 15 31.72 -2.46 3.35
C LEU A 15 30.40 -3.17 2.98
N SER A 16 29.32 -2.88 3.71
CA SER A 16 27.99 -3.45 3.44
C SER A 16 27.43 -2.97 2.10
N ILE A 17 27.59 -1.68 1.79
CA ILE A 17 27.17 -1.09 0.51
C ILE A 17 27.99 -1.65 -0.65
N GLU A 18 29.31 -1.71 -0.52
CA GLU A 18 30.21 -2.28 -1.55
C GLU A 18 29.90 -3.74 -1.83
N TYR A 19 29.66 -4.52 -0.77
CA TYR A 19 29.25 -5.92 -0.92
C TYR A 19 27.89 -6.04 -1.62
N GLY A 20 26.90 -5.22 -1.23
CA GLY A 20 25.59 -5.18 -1.86
C GLY A 20 25.66 -4.82 -3.34
N TYR A 21 26.46 -3.80 -3.68
CA TYR A 21 26.68 -3.37 -5.05
C TYR A 21 27.34 -4.47 -5.89
N LYS A 22 28.43 -5.06 -5.38
CA LYS A 22 29.13 -6.16 -6.06
C LYS A 22 28.20 -7.35 -6.30
N ARG A 23 27.37 -7.70 -5.31
CA ARG A 23 26.37 -8.76 -5.46
C ARG A 23 25.35 -8.43 -6.54
N PHE A 24 24.85 -7.20 -6.57
CA PHE A 24 23.87 -6.75 -7.56
C PHE A 24 24.43 -6.85 -8.99
N ILE A 25 25.60 -6.26 -9.26
CA ILE A 25 26.19 -6.29 -10.61
C ILE A 25 26.56 -7.72 -11.04
N THR A 26 26.94 -8.60 -10.10
CA THR A 26 27.22 -10.00 -10.39
C THR A 26 25.95 -10.74 -10.81
N LEU A 27 24.84 -10.56 -10.08
CA LEU A 27 23.55 -11.18 -10.44
C LEU A 27 23.07 -10.75 -11.83
N VAL A 28 23.17 -9.45 -12.13
CA VAL A 28 22.80 -8.92 -13.45
C VAL A 28 23.71 -9.47 -14.54
N ALA A 29 25.03 -9.54 -14.27
CA ALA A 29 26.01 -10.10 -15.20
C ALA A 29 25.69 -11.56 -15.55
N ASP A 30 25.41 -12.39 -14.54
CA ASP A 30 25.05 -13.80 -14.74
C ASP A 30 23.75 -13.95 -15.55
N ALA A 31 22.70 -13.19 -15.19
CA ALA A 31 21.40 -13.24 -15.87
C ALA A 31 21.49 -12.77 -17.33
N ARG A 32 22.33 -11.76 -17.61
CA ARG A 32 22.51 -11.18 -18.95
C ARG A 32 23.70 -11.76 -19.72
N LYS A 33 24.36 -12.78 -19.17
CA LYS A 33 25.54 -13.45 -19.75
C LYS A 33 26.66 -12.45 -20.13
N ARG A 34 26.95 -11.53 -19.21
CA ARG A 34 27.99 -10.49 -19.31
C ARG A 34 28.98 -10.62 -18.16
N THR A 35 30.05 -9.83 -18.17
CA THR A 35 30.96 -9.73 -17.01
C THR A 35 30.50 -8.62 -16.06
N PRO A 36 30.82 -8.71 -14.74
CA PRO A 36 30.54 -7.64 -13.79
C PRO A 36 31.10 -6.29 -14.22
N GLU A 37 32.27 -6.24 -14.87
CA GLU A 37 32.90 -5.01 -15.34
C GLU A 37 32.15 -4.37 -16.51
N GLN A 38 31.51 -5.19 -17.36
CA GLN A 38 30.66 -4.67 -18.43
C GLN A 38 29.36 -4.09 -17.88
N ILE A 39 28.78 -4.74 -16.87
CA ILE A 39 27.58 -4.23 -16.17
C ILE A 39 27.92 -2.96 -15.40
N ASP A 40 29.06 -2.92 -14.71
CA ASP A 40 29.49 -1.76 -13.94
C ASP A 40 29.55 -0.47 -14.77
N LYS A 41 30.01 -0.57 -16.04
CA LYS A 41 30.05 0.57 -16.98
C LYS A 41 28.67 1.17 -17.31
N ILE A 42 27.61 0.38 -17.21
CA ILE A 42 26.22 0.81 -17.47
C ILE A 42 25.37 0.85 -16.20
N ALA A 43 25.98 0.59 -15.04
CA ALA A 43 25.34 0.62 -13.73
C ALA A 43 25.57 1.98 -13.05
N GLN A 44 26.08 2.02 -11.81
CA GLN A 44 26.39 3.27 -11.09
C GLN A 44 25.17 4.13 -10.72
N GLY A 45 24.00 3.51 -10.54
CA GLY A 45 22.76 4.22 -10.18
C GLY A 45 22.12 4.99 -11.35
N HIS A 46 22.56 4.74 -12.59
CA HIS A 46 21.94 5.34 -13.77
C HIS A 46 20.54 4.78 -14.02
N VAL A 47 19.60 5.67 -14.37
CA VAL A 47 18.24 5.31 -14.73
C VAL A 47 18.13 5.26 -16.25
N TRP A 48 17.67 4.13 -16.78
CA TRP A 48 17.53 3.91 -18.22
C TRP A 48 16.07 4.00 -18.66
N THR A 49 15.83 4.54 -19.84
CA THR A 49 14.55 4.33 -20.53
C THR A 49 14.42 2.88 -20.98
N GLY A 50 13.21 2.42 -21.31
CA GLY A 50 13.03 1.06 -21.84
C GLY A 50 13.87 0.81 -23.10
N GLU A 51 13.89 1.78 -24.01
CA GLU A 51 14.66 1.73 -25.26
C GLU A 51 16.16 1.59 -25.02
N ASP A 52 16.72 2.44 -24.14
CA ASP A 52 18.14 2.38 -23.79
C ASP A 52 18.49 1.09 -23.04
N ALA A 53 17.61 0.63 -22.15
CA ALA A 53 17.79 -0.64 -21.45
C ALA A 53 17.86 -1.80 -22.45
N LYS A 54 17.05 -1.79 -23.50
CA LYS A 54 17.10 -2.79 -24.57
C LYS A 54 18.39 -2.68 -25.37
N ALA A 55 18.80 -1.47 -25.76
CA ALA A 55 20.05 -1.24 -26.48
C ALA A 55 21.27 -1.71 -25.68
N ASN A 56 21.24 -1.50 -24.36
CA ASN A 56 22.28 -1.93 -23.43
C ASN A 56 22.19 -3.43 -23.05
N GLY A 57 21.15 -4.15 -23.46
CA GLY A 57 20.94 -5.56 -23.15
C GLY A 57 20.51 -5.86 -21.72
N LEU A 58 19.92 -4.86 -21.05
CA LEU A 58 19.33 -4.99 -19.71
C LEU A 58 17.89 -5.52 -19.75
N VAL A 59 17.20 -5.42 -20.89
CA VAL A 59 15.89 -6.03 -21.15
C VAL A 59 15.89 -6.71 -22.52
N ASP A 60 14.99 -7.68 -22.72
CA ASP A 60 14.97 -8.52 -23.92
C ASP A 60 14.10 -7.90 -25.04
N SER A 61 12.99 -7.26 -24.69
CA SER A 61 12.03 -6.66 -25.63
C SER A 61 11.36 -5.42 -25.05
N LEU A 62 10.73 -4.65 -25.94
CA LEU A 62 9.81 -3.56 -25.59
C LEU A 62 8.41 -4.07 -25.90
N GLY A 63 7.46 -3.75 -25.04
CA GLY A 63 6.09 -4.22 -25.11
C GLY A 63 5.34 -3.81 -23.86
N ASP A 64 4.12 -4.32 -23.73
CA ASP A 64 3.27 -4.12 -22.58
C ASP A 64 3.07 -5.43 -21.79
N PHE A 65 2.04 -5.43 -20.93
CA PHE A 65 1.70 -6.59 -20.11
C PHE A 65 1.21 -7.78 -20.95
N ASP A 66 0.44 -7.54 -22.01
CA ASP A 66 -0.13 -8.59 -22.83
C ASP A 66 0.98 -9.32 -23.60
N ASP A 67 2.01 -8.59 -24.07
CA ASP A 67 3.21 -9.18 -24.66
C ASP A 67 3.94 -10.11 -23.68
N ALA A 68 4.03 -9.72 -22.40
CA ALA A 68 4.68 -10.53 -21.37
C ALA A 68 3.89 -11.82 -21.09
N VAL A 69 2.56 -11.73 -21.01
CA VAL A 69 1.66 -12.89 -20.84
C VAL A 69 1.75 -13.84 -22.03
N ALA A 70 1.68 -13.31 -23.24
CA ALA A 70 1.81 -14.09 -24.47
C ALA A 70 3.17 -14.81 -24.51
N LYS A 71 4.26 -14.12 -24.13
CA LYS A 71 5.59 -14.72 -24.11
C LYS A 71 5.69 -15.84 -23.08
N ALA A 72 5.12 -15.66 -21.89
CA ALA A 72 5.08 -16.71 -20.87
C ALA A 72 4.31 -17.95 -21.37
N ALA A 73 3.15 -17.76 -22.00
CA ALA A 73 2.36 -18.84 -22.58
C ALA A 73 3.10 -19.59 -23.70
N GLU A 74 3.82 -18.86 -24.57
CA GLU A 74 4.67 -19.42 -25.62
C GLU A 74 5.76 -20.32 -25.03
N LEU A 75 6.50 -19.82 -24.02
CA LEU A 75 7.56 -20.56 -23.34
C LEU A 75 7.02 -21.81 -22.61
N ALA A 76 5.82 -21.72 -22.05
CA ALA A 76 5.12 -22.83 -21.40
C ALA A 76 4.41 -23.78 -22.39
N LYS A 77 4.40 -23.47 -23.69
CA LYS A 77 3.70 -24.23 -24.76
C LYS A 77 2.19 -24.37 -24.53
N LEU A 78 1.57 -23.34 -23.97
CA LEU A 78 0.13 -23.29 -23.73
C LEU A 78 -0.60 -22.73 -24.95
N LYS A 79 -1.67 -23.41 -25.37
CA LYS A 79 -2.57 -22.91 -26.44
C LYS A 79 -3.71 -22.05 -25.89
N GLN A 80 -4.04 -22.25 -24.63
CA GLN A 80 -5.11 -21.56 -23.90
C GLN A 80 -4.62 -21.32 -22.48
N TRP A 81 -4.87 -20.12 -21.96
CA TRP A 81 -4.56 -19.71 -20.61
C TRP A 81 -5.60 -18.70 -20.14
N HIS A 82 -5.71 -18.54 -18.83
CA HIS A 82 -6.58 -17.55 -18.20
C HIS A 82 -5.73 -16.77 -17.20
N LEU A 83 -6.01 -15.48 -17.09
CA LEU A 83 -5.39 -14.61 -16.10
C LEU A 83 -6.29 -14.56 -14.87
N ASP A 84 -5.73 -14.89 -13.73
CA ASP A 84 -6.37 -14.71 -12.43
C ASP A 84 -5.73 -13.51 -11.74
N TYR A 85 -6.53 -12.47 -11.51
CA TYR A 85 -6.08 -11.26 -10.85
C TYR A 85 -6.40 -11.38 -9.37
N TYR A 86 -5.38 -11.67 -8.57
CA TYR A 86 -5.53 -11.71 -7.12
C TYR A 86 -5.77 -10.30 -6.59
N GLN A 87 -7.00 -10.02 -6.16
CA GLN A 87 -7.30 -8.87 -5.33
C GLN A 87 -7.42 -9.37 -3.89
N ASP A 88 -6.73 -8.70 -2.96
CA ASP A 88 -6.97 -8.93 -1.54
C ASP A 88 -8.41 -8.50 -1.24
N GLU A 89 -9.33 -9.46 -1.20
CA GLU A 89 -10.69 -9.20 -0.73
C GLU A 89 -10.63 -8.93 0.78
N PRO A 90 -11.18 -7.80 1.26
CA PRO A 90 -11.14 -7.48 2.68
C PRO A 90 -11.82 -8.60 3.46
N THR A 91 -11.17 -9.04 4.53
CA THR A 91 -11.79 -10.03 5.41
C THR A 91 -12.97 -9.41 6.16
N VAL A 92 -13.84 -10.24 6.73
CA VAL A 92 -14.96 -9.76 7.56
C VAL A 92 -14.46 -8.87 8.73
N LEU A 93 -13.27 -9.16 9.27
CA LEU A 93 -12.67 -8.34 10.32
C LEU A 93 -12.21 -6.97 9.78
N ASP A 94 -11.67 -6.93 8.56
CA ASP A 94 -11.28 -5.68 7.90
C ASP A 94 -12.50 -4.81 7.61
N MET A 95 -13.59 -5.41 7.12
CA MET A 95 -14.87 -4.70 6.91
C MET A 95 -15.42 -4.11 8.22
N VAL A 96 -15.31 -4.86 9.33
CA VAL A 96 -15.76 -4.40 10.65
C VAL A 96 -14.85 -3.29 11.19
N MET A 97 -13.53 -3.42 11.06
CA MET A 97 -12.60 -2.39 11.48
C MET A 97 -12.75 -1.10 10.67
N ASP A 98 -12.95 -1.21 9.35
CA ASP A 98 -13.22 -0.07 8.46
C ASP A 98 -14.52 0.66 8.87
N SER A 99 -15.55 -0.11 9.27
CA SER A 99 -16.79 0.45 9.82
C SER A 99 -16.60 1.17 11.17
N MET A 100 -15.57 0.80 11.94
CA MET A 100 -15.23 1.40 13.23
C MET A 100 -14.31 2.62 13.09
N THR A 101 -13.52 2.71 12.00
CA THR A 101 -12.71 3.89 11.66
C THR A 101 -13.56 5.00 11.03
N GLY A 102 -14.51 5.51 11.81
CA GLY A 102 -14.77 6.96 11.86
C GLY A 102 -15.48 7.64 10.69
N SER A 103 -15.99 6.92 9.69
CA SER A 103 -16.85 7.53 8.64
C SER A 103 -18.23 6.89 8.47
N VAL A 104 -18.57 5.87 9.27
CA VAL A 104 -19.97 5.44 9.45
C VAL A 104 -20.67 6.45 10.35
N ARG A 105 -20.79 7.70 9.89
CA ARG A 105 -21.72 8.68 10.44
C ARG A 105 -23.13 8.13 10.23
N ALA A 106 -23.65 7.42 11.23
CA ALA A 106 -25.06 7.42 11.60
C ALA A 106 -26.10 7.23 10.46
N MET A 107 -25.87 6.34 9.50
CA MET A 107 -26.90 5.91 8.56
C MET A 107 -26.82 4.40 8.33
N LEU A 108 -27.30 3.62 9.30
CA LEU A 108 -27.97 2.37 8.92
C LEU A 108 -29.25 2.79 8.17
N PRO A 109 -29.41 2.39 6.89
CA PRO A 109 -30.65 2.64 6.15
C PRO A 109 -31.84 2.14 6.98
N GLU A 110 -32.95 2.88 6.98
CA GLU A 110 -34.17 2.53 7.73
C GLU A 110 -34.63 1.08 7.46
N ALA A 111 -34.33 0.57 6.26
CA ALA A 111 -34.57 -0.83 5.86
C ALA A 111 -33.89 -1.87 6.77
N ILE A 112 -32.66 -1.60 7.24
CA ILE A 112 -31.93 -2.51 8.13
C ILE A 112 -32.45 -2.38 9.56
N GLN A 113 -32.95 -1.21 9.96
CA GLN A 113 -33.53 -0.99 11.29
C GLN A 113 -34.84 -1.79 11.49
N ALA A 114 -35.63 -1.96 10.42
CA ALA A 114 -36.87 -2.74 10.46
C ALA A 114 -36.66 -4.25 10.66
N MET A 115 -35.45 -4.77 10.41
CA MET A 115 -35.11 -6.19 10.58
C MET A 115 -34.52 -6.51 11.97
N LEU A 116 -34.34 -5.51 12.85
CA LEU A 116 -33.76 -5.69 14.17
C LEU A 116 -34.85 -5.88 15.25
N PRO A 117 -34.62 -6.75 16.25
CA PRO A 117 -35.50 -6.87 17.42
C PRO A 117 -35.71 -5.52 18.11
N ALA A 118 -36.93 -5.24 18.59
CA ALA A 118 -37.29 -3.97 19.24
C ALA A 118 -36.30 -3.46 20.33
N PRO A 119 -35.71 -4.30 21.21
CA PRO A 119 -34.73 -3.82 22.18
C PRO A 119 -33.43 -3.28 21.55
N LEU A 120 -33.05 -3.80 20.38
CA LEU A 120 -31.88 -3.33 19.63
C LEU A 120 -32.17 -2.01 18.91
N VAL A 121 -33.40 -1.78 18.46
CA VAL A 121 -33.82 -0.50 17.86
C VAL A 121 -33.75 0.65 18.88
N SER A 122 -34.20 0.42 20.12
CA SER A 122 -34.06 1.42 21.19
C SER A 122 -32.60 1.69 21.54
N ALA A 123 -31.76 0.66 21.57
CA ALA A 123 -30.33 0.82 21.80
C ALA A 123 -29.65 1.59 20.65
N ALA A 124 -30.03 1.33 19.39
CA ALA A 124 -29.52 2.05 18.23
C ALA A 124 -29.88 3.54 18.27
N ASN A 125 -31.09 3.90 18.72
CA ASN A 125 -31.49 5.30 18.90
C ASN A 125 -30.69 6.00 20.01
N THR A 126 -30.41 5.32 21.13
CA THR A 126 -29.56 5.86 22.20
C THR A 126 -28.10 6.01 21.73
N VAL A 127 -27.57 5.02 21.03
CA VAL A 127 -26.21 5.06 20.46
C VAL A 127 -26.10 6.16 19.40
N LYS A 128 -27.15 6.41 18.60
CA LYS A 128 -27.19 7.53 17.65
C LYS A 128 -27.16 8.88 18.37
N ALA A 129 -28.02 9.06 19.38
CA ALA A 129 -28.10 10.31 20.14
C ALA A 129 -26.80 10.65 20.89
N GLU A 130 -26.06 9.65 21.37
CA GLU A 130 -24.75 9.84 21.99
C GLU A 130 -23.61 9.93 20.96
N GLY A 131 -23.72 9.22 19.83
CA GLY A 131 -22.77 9.28 18.72
C GLY A 131 -22.72 10.64 18.03
N ASP A 132 -23.86 11.34 17.93
CA ASP A 132 -23.93 12.70 17.39
C ASP A 132 -23.15 13.70 18.27
N LYS A 133 -23.12 13.50 19.60
CA LYS A 133 -22.29 14.30 20.51
C LYS A 133 -20.81 14.01 20.33
N LEU A 134 -20.44 12.75 20.10
CA LEU A 134 -19.05 12.33 19.86
C LEU A 134 -18.55 12.84 18.50
N ALA A 135 -19.42 12.89 17.48
CA ALA A 135 -19.10 13.43 16.17
C ALA A 135 -18.85 14.94 16.17
N ALA A 136 -19.35 15.66 17.18
CA ALA A 136 -19.02 17.06 17.40
C ALA A 136 -17.59 17.27 17.93
N PHE A 137 -16.88 16.21 18.33
CA PHE A 137 -15.46 16.25 18.71
C PHE A 137 -14.49 16.14 17.51
N ASN A 138 -14.80 16.76 16.37
CA ASN A 138 -13.96 16.69 15.17
C ASN A 138 -13.48 18.08 14.68
N ASP A 139 -13.30 19.03 15.61
CA ASP A 139 -12.74 20.34 15.31
C ASP A 139 -11.22 20.19 15.00
N PRO A 140 -10.74 20.65 13.83
CA PRO A 140 -9.33 20.52 13.42
C PRO A 140 -8.33 21.23 14.34
N GLN A 141 -8.80 22.13 15.22
CA GLN A 141 -7.99 22.84 16.21
C GLN A 141 -8.16 22.26 17.63
N ASN A 142 -8.88 21.14 17.79
CA ASN A 142 -9.13 20.43 19.05
C ASN A 142 -9.82 21.28 20.15
N ARG A 143 -10.75 22.17 19.79
CA ARG A 143 -11.45 23.03 20.76
C ARG A 143 -12.94 22.72 20.82
N TYR A 144 -13.46 22.51 22.03
CA TYR A 144 -14.86 22.10 22.23
C TYR A 144 -15.49 22.85 23.41
N ALA A 145 -16.76 23.22 23.26
CA ALA A 145 -17.58 23.79 24.33
C ALA A 145 -18.96 23.12 24.31
N PHE A 146 -19.34 22.48 25.42
CA PHE A 146 -20.61 21.78 25.55
C PHE A 146 -21.39 22.33 26.74
N CYS A 147 -22.66 22.61 26.52
CA CYS A 147 -23.59 22.95 27.59
C CYS A 147 -24.48 21.76 27.90
N LEU A 148 -24.26 21.14 29.06
CA LEU A 148 -24.96 19.92 29.46
C LEU A 148 -26.39 20.18 29.95
N THR A 149 -26.69 21.41 30.36
CA THR A 149 -28.00 21.81 30.93
C THR A 149 -28.38 23.23 30.54
N CYS A 150 -28.32 23.57 29.25
CA CYS A 150 -28.76 24.88 28.80
C CYS A 150 -30.29 24.92 28.75
N ALA A 151 -30.89 25.81 29.54
CA ALA A 151 -32.29 26.19 29.35
C ALA A 151 -32.41 27.09 28.11
N ASN A 152 -33.43 26.85 27.28
CA ASN A 152 -33.78 27.74 26.17
C ASN A 152 -34.23 29.07 26.74
N VAL A 153 -33.35 30.06 26.77
CA VAL A 153 -33.73 31.45 27.00
C VAL A 153 -34.30 31.96 25.68
N ARG A 154 -35.60 32.24 25.67
CA ARG A 154 -36.29 32.88 24.54
C ARG A 154 -35.87 34.34 24.39
#